data_AF-A0A8T5XQ37-F1
#
_entry.id   AF-A0A8T5XQ37-F1
#
_cell.length_a   1.000
_cell.length_b   1.000
_cell.length_c   1.000
_cell.angle_alpha   90.00
_cell.angle_beta   90.00
_cell.angle_gamma   90.00
#
_symmetry.space_group_name_H-M   'P 1'
#
loop_
_entity.id
_entity.type
_entity.pdbx_description
1 polymer ?
#
loop_
_entity_poly.entity_id
_entity_poly.type
_entity_poly.pdbx_seq_one_letter_code
_entity_poly.pdbx_strand_id
1 'polypeptide(L)'
;MGYLRKIPLAFKYVFDGEVALKNKIWIIFGLIYLVSPIDLIPEPVLGLGIVDDFVLLTFILNKMSTTLENYSYEKQRKKQYKDIKGEIIEDVDYEIKDDE
;
A
#
# COMPACT_ATOMS: atom_id res chain seq x y z
N MET A 1 -8.02 -5.16 -11.35
CA MET A 1 -8.30 -4.28 -10.19
C MET A 1 -8.22 -2.84 -10.67
N GLY A 2 -9.29 -2.06 -10.58
CA GLY A 2 -9.29 -0.69 -11.13
C GLY A 2 -8.23 0.22 -10.48
N TYR A 3 -7.58 1.07 -11.28
CA TYR A 3 -6.52 1.99 -10.85
C TYR A 3 -6.92 2.86 -9.65
N LEU A 4 -8.19 3.22 -9.54
CA LEU A 4 -8.77 3.99 -8.44
C LEU A 4 -8.61 3.32 -7.06
N ARG A 5 -8.58 1.99 -6.98
CA ARG A 5 -8.40 1.27 -5.71
C ARG A 5 -6.97 1.36 -5.16
N LYS A 6 -6.00 1.77 -5.99
CA LYS A 6 -4.58 1.88 -5.62
C LYS A 6 -4.29 3.16 -4.85
N ILE A 7 -5.07 4.23 -5.08
CA ILE A 7 -4.92 5.52 -4.39
C ILE A 7 -5.02 5.37 -2.86
N PRO A 8 -6.13 4.85 -2.28
CA PRO A 8 -6.22 4.69 -0.83
C PRO A 8 -5.19 3.70 -0.27
N LEU A 9 -4.76 2.73 -1.09
CA LEU A 9 -3.76 1.75 -0.71
C LEU A 9 -2.35 2.36 -0.63
N ALA A 10 -2.03 3.28 -1.54
CA ALA A 10 -0.80 4.05 -1.54
C ALA A 10 -0.72 4.97 -0.31
N PHE A 11 -1.83 5.63 0.06
CA PHE A 11 -1.91 6.38 1.31
C PHE A 11 -1.66 5.47 2.51
N LYS A 12 -2.36 4.32 2.58
CA LYS A 12 -2.15 3.35 3.66
C LYS A 12 -0.69 2.88 3.74
N TYR A 13 -0.05 2.61 2.60
CA TYR A 13 1.35 2.20 2.51
C TYR A 13 2.32 3.25 3.05
N VAL A 14 2.09 4.54 2.74
CA VAL A 14 2.92 5.65 3.26
C VAL A 14 2.78 5.80 4.77
N PHE A 15 1.55 5.72 5.29
CA PHE A 15 1.28 5.87 6.73
C PHE A 15 1.52 4.59 7.56
N ASP A 16 1.82 3.46 6.94
CA ASP A 16 2.08 2.21 7.66
C ASP A 16 3.48 2.17 8.28
N GLY A 17 3.56 2.08 9.61
CA GLY A 17 4.83 1.97 10.34
C GLY A 17 5.62 0.68 10.07
N GLU A 18 4.99 -0.38 9.55
CA GLU A 18 5.67 -1.62 9.18
C GLU A 18 6.53 -1.47 7.91
N VAL A 19 6.29 -0.43 7.12
CA VAL A 19 7.00 -0.20 5.86
C VAL A 19 8.22 0.70 6.10
N ALA A 20 9.40 0.23 5.69
CA ALA A 20 10.63 1.01 5.79
C ALA A 20 10.55 2.34 5.01
N LEU A 21 11.09 3.42 5.59
CA LEU A 21 11.10 4.76 4.97
C LEU A 21 11.71 4.75 3.56
N LYS A 22 12.75 3.97 3.33
CA LYS A 22 13.40 3.82 2.01
C LYS A 22 12.43 3.38 0.91
N ASN A 23 11.44 2.56 1.25
CA ASN A 23 10.47 2.05 0.27
C ASN A 23 9.33 3.06 0.01
N LYS A 24 9.15 4.04 0.91
CA LYS A 24 8.17 5.12 0.79
C LYS A 24 8.70 6.32 0.00
N ILE A 25 10.03 6.43 -0.16
CA ILE A 25 10.72 7.53 -0.83
C ILE A 25 10.07 7.88 -2.17
N TRP A 26 9.75 6.90 -3.02
CA TRP A 26 9.12 7.16 -4.32
C TRP A 26 7.76 7.84 -4.23
N ILE A 27 6.91 7.46 -3.27
CA ILE A 27 5.60 8.10 -3.07
C ILE A 27 5.79 9.48 -2.44
N ILE A 28 6.68 9.58 -1.46
CA ILE A 28 6.96 10.84 -0.77
C ILE A 28 7.51 11.89 -1.74
N PHE A 29 8.45 11.52 -2.62
CA PHE A 29 8.94 12.41 -3.67
C PHE A 29 7.83 12.85 -4.63
N GLY A 30 6.94 11.93 -5.02
CA GLY A 30 5.76 12.27 -5.83
C GLY A 30 4.80 13.24 -5.14
N LEU A 31 4.56 13.05 -3.84
CA LEU A 31 3.70 13.93 -3.05
C LEU A 31 4.32 15.31 -2.81
N ILE A 32 5.64 15.38 -2.60
CA ILE A 32 6.37 16.64 -2.48
C ILE A 32 6.25 17.43 -3.79
N TYR A 33 6.40 16.76 -4.93
CA TYR A 33 6.22 17.38 -6.25
C TYR A 33 4.80 17.94 -6.45
N LEU A 34 3.77 17.22 -5.98
CA LEU A 34 2.37 17.65 -6.04
C LEU A 34 2.07 18.86 -5.14
N VAL A 35 2.74 19.00 -3.99
CA VAL A 35 2.51 20.11 -3.05
C VAL A 35 3.23 21.38 -3.49
N SER A 36 4.37 21.25 -4.15
CA SER A 36 5.07 22.40 -4.71
C SER A 36 5.83 21.96 -5.97
N PRO A 37 5.39 22.37 -7.16
CA PRO A 37 6.22 22.33 -8.36
C PRO A 37 7.31 23.38 -8.16
N ILE A 38 8.32 23.05 -7.35
CA ILE A 38 9.43 23.95 -7.04
C ILE A 38 10.21 24.16 -8.35
N ASP A 39 9.86 25.23 -9.07
CA ASP A 39 10.81 26.28 -9.41
C ASP A 39 11.97 25.87 -10.36
N LEU A 40 11.79 24.87 -11.22
CA LEU A 40 12.82 24.48 -12.21
C LEU A 40 12.56 25.00 -13.63
N ILE A 41 11.31 25.37 -13.93
CA ILE A 41 10.91 25.85 -15.26
C ILE A 41 9.99 27.06 -15.06
N PRO A 42 10.47 28.30 -15.27
CA PRO A 42 9.59 29.45 -15.35
C PRO A 42 8.90 29.42 -16.72
N GLU A 43 7.79 28.69 -16.85
CA GLU A 43 7.05 28.63 -18.10
C GLU A 43 5.70 29.37 -18.00
N PRO A 44 5.53 30.49 -18.71
CA PRO A 44 4.24 31.16 -18.87
C PRO A 44 3.39 30.37 -19.86
N VAL A 45 2.98 29.14 -19.52
CA VAL A 45 2.18 28.28 -20.40
C VAL A 45 0.85 27.93 -19.75
N LEU A 46 -0.11 28.83 -19.98
CA LEU A 46 -1.55 28.62 -20.07
C LEU A 46 -2.06 27.19 -19.70
N GLY A 47 -2.26 26.92 -18.41
CA GLY A 47 -3.19 25.89 -17.93
C GLY A 47 -2.79 24.41 -18.06
N LEU A 48 -1.54 24.07 -18.40
CA LEU A 48 -1.10 22.67 -18.55
C LEU A 48 -0.53 22.01 -17.28
N GLY A 49 -0.35 22.76 -16.18
CA GLY A 49 0.28 22.23 -14.95
C GLY A 49 -0.42 21.00 -14.35
N ILE A 50 -1.76 20.91 -14.48
CA ILE A 50 -2.55 19.80 -13.93
C ILE A 50 -2.30 18.48 -14.66
N VAL A 51 -1.98 18.55 -15.96
CA VAL A 51 -1.73 17.35 -16.78
C VAL A 51 -0.45 16.66 -16.31
N ASP A 52 0.59 17.45 -16.03
CA ASP A 52 1.89 16.94 -15.58
C ASP A 52 1.79 16.24 -14.21
N ASP A 53 1.07 16.84 -13.25
CA ASP A 53 0.81 16.23 -11.93
C ASP A 53 0.07 14.88 -12.05
N PHE A 54 -0.92 14.80 -12.95
CA PHE A 54 -1.71 13.58 -13.14
C PHE A 54 -0.88 12.46 -13.78
N VAL A 55 -0.01 12.81 -14.74
CA VAL A 55 0.90 11.87 -15.39
C VAL A 55 1.92 11.34 -14.38
N LEU A 56 2.51 12.21 -13.55
CA LEU A 56 3.46 11.80 -12.53
C LEU A 56 2.82 10.90 -11.47
N LEU A 57 1.64 11.27 -10.95
CA LEU A 57 0.89 10.45 -10.00
C LEU A 57 0.58 9.07 -10.58
N THR A 58 0.07 9.03 -11.81
CA THR A 58 -0.27 7.78 -12.51
C THR A 58 0.98 6.92 -12.73
N PHE A 59 2.12 7.54 -13.07
CA PHE A 59 3.40 6.86 -13.24
C PHE A 59 3.88 6.23 -11.93
N ILE A 60 3.85 6.97 -10.82
CA ILE A 60 4.27 6.46 -9.50
C ILE A 60 3.37 5.32 -9.04
N LEU A 61 2.05 5.46 -9.21
CA LEU A 61 1.08 4.41 -8.88
C LEU A 61 1.27 3.16 -9.75
N ASN A 62 1.63 3.31 -11.03
CA ASN A 62 1.96 2.17 -11.88
C ASN A 62 3.26 1.50 -11.45
N LYS A 63 4.32 2.28 -11.23
CA LYS A 63 5.62 1.78 -10.79
C LYS A 63 5.52 1.01 -9.47
N MET A 64 4.66 1.47 -8.57
CA MET A 64 4.45 0.85 -7.26
C MET A 64 3.30 -0.14 -7.22
N SER A 65 2.64 -0.41 -8.34
CA SER A 65 1.47 -1.30 -8.38
C SER A 65 1.75 -2.65 -7.75
N THR A 66 2.84 -3.31 -8.15
CA THR A 66 3.23 -4.63 -7.64
C THR A 66 3.54 -4.57 -6.14
N THR A 67 4.23 -3.52 -5.70
CA THR A 67 4.55 -3.32 -4.28
C THR A 67 3.29 -3.14 -3.44
N LEU A 68 2.34 -2.33 -3.93
CA LEU A 68 1.05 -2.08 -3.28
C LEU A 68 0.20 -3.35 -3.23
N GLU A 69 0.16 -4.13 -4.31
CA GLU A 69 -0.54 -5.41 -4.34
C GLU A 69 0.03 -6.41 -3.33
N ASN A 70 1.36 -6.55 -3.28
CA ASN A 70 2.04 -7.40 -2.30
C ASN A 70 1.76 -6.94 -0.87
N TYR A 71 1.85 -5.64 -0.60
CA TYR A 71 1.51 -5.06 0.70
C TYR A 71 0.05 -5.37 1.12
N SER A 72 -0.90 -5.25 0.17
CA SER A 72 -2.30 -5.59 0.42
C SER A 72 -2.47 -7.07 0.77
N TYR A 73 -1.83 -7.94 0.00
CA TYR A 73 -1.89 -9.38 0.18
C TYR A 73 -1.29 -9.81 1.53
N GLU A 74 -0.14 -9.24 1.91
CA GLU A 74 0.49 -9.51 3.20
C GLU A 74 -0.39 -9.09 4.37
N LYS A 75 -1.02 -7.91 4.32
CA LYS A 75 -1.95 -7.46 5.36
C LYS A 75 -3.20 -8.34 5.45
N GLN A 76 -3.73 -8.80 4.32
CA GLN A 76 -4.87 -9.71 4.30
C GLN A 76 -4.51 -11.06 4.91
N ARG A 77 -3.35 -11.65 4.55
CA ARG A 77 -2.87 -12.90 5.15
C ARG A 77 -2.66 -12.79 6.65
N LYS A 78 -2.01 -11.72 7.13
CA LYS A 78 -1.78 -11.51 8.57
C LYS A 78 -3.11 -11.44 9.34
N LYS A 79 -4.12 -10.78 8.76
CA LYS A 79 -5.46 -10.71 9.35
C LYS A 79 -6.10 -12.10 9.41
N GLN A 80 -6.13 -12.82 8.28
CA GLN A 80 -6.70 -14.17 8.19
C GLN A 80 -6.05 -15.15 9.17
N TYR A 81 -4.72 -15.13 9.30
CA TYR A 81 -4.01 -15.97 10.27
C TYR A 81 -4.41 -15.65 11.72
N LYS A 82 -4.57 -14.37 12.05
CA LYS A 82 -5.00 -13.94 13.38
C LYS A 82 -6.43 -14.39 13.68
N ASP A 83 -7.31 -14.31 12.68
CA ASP A 83 -8.71 -14.74 12.80
C ASP A 83 -8.79 -16.27 13.04
N ILE A 84 -8.10 -17.06 12.21
CA ILE A 84 -8.05 -18.54 12.36
C ILE A 84 -7.41 -18.94 13.69
N LYS A 85 -6.30 -18.31 14.10
CA LYS A 85 -5.66 -18.61 15.39
C LYS A 85 -6.60 -18.32 16.58
N GLY A 86 -7.50 -17.34 16.45
CA GLY A 86 -8.52 -17.07 17.47
C GLY A 86 -9.60 -18.14 17.56
N GLU A 87 -9.80 -18.95 16.52
CA GLU A 87 -10.78 -20.04 16.47
C GLU A 87 -10.20 -21.40 16.90
N ILE A 88 -8.88 -21.59 16.85
CA ILE A 88 -8.23 -22.84 17.27
C ILE A 88 -8.20 -22.91 18.80
N ILE A 89 -8.89 -23.91 19.37
CA ILE A 89 -8.73 -24.29 20.78
C ILE A 89 -7.48 -25.19 20.85
N GLU A 90 -6.38 -24.65 21.36
CA GLU A 90 -5.09 -25.38 21.46
C GLU A 90 -5.08 -26.37 22.66
N ASP A 91 -5.99 -26.19 23.62
CA ASP A 91 -5.98 -26.87 24.92
C ASP A 91 -7.09 -27.92 25.02
N VAL A 92 -7.09 -28.88 24.09
CA VAL A 92 -8.06 -29.98 24.07
C VAL A 92 -7.40 -31.22 24.65
N ASP A 93 -7.75 -31.57 25.89
CA ASP A 93 -7.44 -32.88 26.47
C ASP A 93 -8.31 -33.95 25.79
N TYR A 94 -7.67 -34.99 25.25
CA TYR A 94 -8.37 -36.16 24.69
C TYR A 94 -7.96 -37.44 25.43
N GLU A 95 -8.95 -38.14 25.97
CA GLU A 95 -8.78 -39.51 26.44
C GLU A 95 -9.02 -40.47 25.27
N ILE A 96 -7.99 -41.25 24.93
CA ILE A 96 -8.13 -42.37 23.99
C ILE A 96 -8.80 -43.51 24.76
N LYS A 97 -10.03 -43.84 24.39
CA LYS A 97 -10.66 -45.09 24.83
C LYS A 97 -10.31 -46.17 23.83
N ASP A 98 -9.40 -47.05 24.22
CA ASP A 98 -9.21 -48.32 23.54
C ASP A 98 -10.38 -49.23 23.94
N ASP A 99 -11.29 -49.48 22.99
CA ASP A 99 -12.33 -50.50 23.13
C ASP A 99 -11.66 -51.87 22.90
N GLU A 100 -11.49 -52.64 23.98
CA GLU A 100 -11.01 -54.04 24.00
C GLU A 100 -12.03 -55.03 23.40
#